data_AF-A0A8J1XLV9-F1
#
_entry.id   AF-A0A8J1XLV9-F1
#
_cell.length_a   1.000
_cell.length_b   1.000
_cell.length_c   1.000
_cell.angle_alpha   90.00
_cell.angle_beta   90.00
_cell.angle_gamma   90.00
#
_symmetry.space_group_name_H-M   'P 1'
#
loop_
_entity.id
_entity.type
_entity.pdbx_description
1 polymer ?
#
loop_
_entity_poly.entity_id
_entity_poly.type
_entity_poly.pdbx_seq_one_letter_code
_entity_poly.pdbx_strand_id
1 'polypeptide(L)'
;IGDETFQKEASFVKGEITWFDRYTVFESSTKSGHYLVHERTALRMAKYIDNVRFQENASFAVTRDCRRTVIGKKYDGKTNRDMYGKPCQRWDTKTPNDHEDFNPDDFPEGNITAAGNKCRNPTNM
;
A
#
# COMPACT_ATOMS: atom_id res chain seq x y z
N ILE A 1 -31.71 16.32 6.92
CA ILE A 1 -30.79 15.35 7.54
C ILE A 1 -30.36 14.42 6.41
N GLY A 2 -29.33 14.84 5.67
CA GLY A 2 -28.69 14.03 4.64
C GLY A 2 -27.33 13.65 5.19
N ASP A 3 -27.09 12.35 5.31
CA ASP A 3 -25.82 11.79 5.76
C ASP A 3 -24.80 11.98 4.63
N GLU A 4 -24.10 13.12 4.64
CA GLU A 4 -22.91 13.31 3.82
C GLU A 4 -21.81 12.41 4.39
N THR A 5 -21.88 11.14 4.01
CA THR A 5 -20.79 10.20 4.13
C THR A 5 -19.66 10.68 3.22
N PHE A 6 -18.83 11.58 3.75
CA PHE A 6 -17.53 11.88 3.16
C PHE A 6 -16.79 10.55 3.02
N GLN A 7 -16.65 10.05 1.79
CA GLN A 7 -15.77 8.92 1.47
C GLN A 7 -14.33 9.38 1.71
N LYS A 8 -13.91 9.25 2.97
CA LYS A 8 -12.71 9.84 3.61
C LYS A 8 -11.39 9.17 3.22
N GLU A 9 -11.26 8.56 2.04
CA GLU A 9 -10.03 7.83 1.69
C GLU A 9 -9.61 8.10 0.25
N ALA A 10 -9.04 9.29 0.02
CA ALA A 10 -8.24 9.51 -1.17
C ALA A 10 -6.87 8.85 -0.96
N SER A 11 -6.78 7.57 -1.29
CA SER A 11 -5.53 6.80 -1.23
C SER A 11 -4.75 6.99 -2.53
N PHE A 12 -3.49 7.43 -2.42
CA PHE A 12 -2.61 7.64 -3.57
C PHE A 12 -1.31 6.86 -3.42
N VAL A 13 -0.77 6.34 -4.52
CA VAL A 13 0.51 5.63 -4.59
C VAL A 13 1.56 6.58 -5.14
N LYS A 14 2.71 6.73 -4.44
CA LYS A 14 3.84 7.51 -4.97
C LYS A 14 4.31 6.87 -6.28
N GLY A 15 4.21 7.62 -7.36
CA GLY A 15 4.74 7.26 -8.68
C GLY A 15 6.11 7.90 -8.89
N GLU A 16 7.04 7.17 -9.49
CA GLU A 16 8.26 7.73 -10.06
C GLU A 16 7.99 7.93 -11.56
N ILE A 17 7.43 9.08 -11.93
CA ILE A 17 7.14 9.42 -13.33
C ILE A 17 8.28 10.30 -13.84
N THR A 18 9.01 9.80 -14.85
CA THR A 18 10.23 10.41 -15.41
C THR A 18 9.97 11.61 -16.33
N TRP A 19 8.73 11.85 -16.75
CA TRP A 19 8.40 13.02 -17.59
C TRP A 19 8.30 14.33 -16.80
N PHE A 20 8.27 14.24 -15.47
CA PHE A 20 8.18 15.39 -14.57
C PHE A 20 9.33 15.35 -13.56
N ASP A 21 10.58 15.42 -14.02
CA ASP A 21 11.81 15.30 -13.22
C ASP A 21 11.93 16.27 -12.02
N ARG A 22 11.01 17.25 -11.87
CA ARG A 22 10.96 18.18 -10.73
C ARG A 22 9.75 18.01 -9.81
N TYR A 23 8.82 17.12 -10.12
CA TYR A 23 7.55 17.01 -9.40
C TYR A 23 7.48 15.71 -8.60
N THR A 24 6.81 15.75 -7.46
CA THR A 24 6.33 14.54 -6.80
C THR A 24 4.96 14.21 -7.35
N VAL A 25 4.79 12.98 -7.81
CA VAL A 25 3.53 12.51 -8.38
C VAL A 25 2.96 11.36 -7.55
N PHE A 26 1.66 11.41 -7.31
CA PHE A 26 0.92 10.34 -6.67
C PHE A 26 -0.28 9.95 -7.55
N GLU A 27 -0.40 8.69 -7.96
CA GLU A 27 -1.57 8.22 -8.72
C GLU A 27 -2.68 7.79 -7.76
N SER A 28 -3.93 8.08 -8.11
CA SER A 28 -5.09 7.58 -7.37
C SER A 28 -5.17 6.06 -7.41
N SER A 29 -5.32 5.45 -6.25
CA SER A 29 -5.51 3.99 -6.13
C SER A 29 -6.89 3.51 -6.58
N THR A 30 -7.86 4.41 -6.73
CA THR A 30 -9.25 4.07 -7.06
C THR A 30 -9.66 4.53 -8.47
N LYS A 31 -8.92 5.46 -9.08
CA LYS A 31 -9.17 5.96 -10.43
C LYS A 31 -7.87 6.08 -11.23
N SER A 32 -7.56 5.04 -12.00
CA SER A 32 -6.35 5.05 -12.85
C SER A 32 -6.30 6.27 -13.77
N GLY A 33 -5.10 6.79 -13.99
CA GLY A 33 -4.86 7.95 -14.83
C GLY A 33 -5.17 9.31 -14.18
N HIS A 34 -5.55 9.32 -12.90
CA HIS A 34 -5.74 10.54 -12.12
C HIS A 34 -4.59 10.73 -11.13
N TYR A 35 -4.00 11.93 -11.12
CA TYR A 35 -2.75 12.18 -10.40
C TYR A 35 -2.86 13.41 -9.50
N LEU A 36 -2.21 13.33 -8.35
CA LEU A 36 -1.81 14.47 -7.54
C LEU A 36 -0.36 14.81 -7.90
N VAL A 37 -0.14 15.99 -8.45
CA VAL A 37 1.18 16.45 -8.92
C VAL A 37 1.59 17.68 -8.12
N HIS A 38 2.81 17.71 -7.58
CA HIS A 38 3.33 18.84 -6.81
C HIS A 38 4.79 19.14 -7.16
N GLU A 39 5.12 20.42 -7.39
CA GLU A 39 6.43 20.89 -7.88
C GLU A 39 7.60 20.70 -6.89
N ARG A 40 7.30 20.30 -5.66
CA ARG A 40 8.32 20.02 -4.63
C ARG A 40 8.21 18.59 -4.14
N THR A 41 9.31 18.06 -3.62
CA THR A 41 9.42 16.74 -2.97
C THR A 41 8.50 16.55 -1.76
N ALA A 42 7.96 17.63 -1.21
CA ALA A 42 7.04 17.63 -0.08
C ALA A 42 5.68 18.22 -0.47
N LEU A 43 4.61 17.49 -0.14
CA LEU A 43 3.24 17.98 -0.20
C LEU A 43 2.98 18.94 0.97
N ARG A 44 2.45 20.12 0.67
CA ARG A 44 2.08 21.11 1.69
C ARG A 44 0.60 20.98 2.04
N MET A 45 0.29 20.78 3.31
CA MET A 45 -1.07 20.89 3.82
C MET A 45 -1.23 22.23 4.52
N ALA A 46 -2.39 22.88 4.34
CA ALA A 46 -2.73 24.11 5.05
C ALA A 46 -4.14 24.01 5.59
N LYS A 47 -4.34 24.48 6.82
CA LYS A 47 -5.65 24.67 7.44
C LYS A 47 -5.91 26.16 7.58
N TYR A 48 -7.12 26.58 7.23
CA TYR A 48 -7.61 27.95 7.42
C TYR A 48 -8.61 27.95 8.57
N ILE A 49 -8.33 28.72 9.62
CA ILE A 49 -9.26 28.99 10.72
C ILE A 49 -9.30 30.50 10.87
N ASP A 50 -10.48 31.12 10.76
CA ASP A 50 -10.67 32.56 10.90
C ASP A 50 -9.67 33.40 10.07
N ASN A 51 -9.45 33.00 8.81
CA ASN A 51 -8.50 33.61 7.87
C ASN A 51 -7.00 33.52 8.26
N VAL A 52 -6.66 32.78 9.31
CA VAL A 52 -5.27 32.47 9.68
C VAL A 52 -4.82 31.21 8.96
N ARG A 53 -3.67 31.27 8.27
CA ARG A 53 -3.05 30.13 7.58
C ARG A 53 -2.09 29.39 8.52
N PHE A 54 -2.46 28.17 8.91
CA PHE A 54 -1.56 27.25 9.59
C PHE A 54 -0.89 26.36 8.55
N GLN A 55 0.44 26.39 8.50
CA GLN A 55 1.23 25.53 7.62
C GLN A 55 1.81 24.39 8.45
N GLU A 56 1.48 23.16 8.08
CA GLU A 56 2.11 21.98 8.66
C GLU A 56 2.75 21.15 7.55
N ASN A 57 3.95 20.65 7.84
CA ASN A 57 4.57 19.65 6.99
C ASN A 57 3.87 18.32 7.27
N ALA A 58 3.18 17.79 6.27
CA ALA A 58 2.54 16.49 6.36
C ALA A 58 3.47 15.43 5.79
N SER A 59 3.95 14.53 6.65
CA SER A 59 4.62 13.32 6.19
C SER A 59 3.56 12.27 5.88
N PHE A 60 3.32 12.02 4.60
CA PHE A 60 2.46 10.92 4.17
C PHE A 60 3.25 9.62 4.33
N ALA A 61 2.83 8.75 5.25
CA ALA A 61 3.35 7.40 5.30
C ALA A 61 2.86 6.67 4.05
N VAL A 62 3.80 6.26 3.19
CA VAL A 62 3.48 5.29 2.14
C VAL A 62 3.12 4.00 2.85
N THR A 63 1.82 3.75 3.02
CA THR A 63 1.36 2.46 3.51
C THR A 63 1.78 1.40 2.48
N ARG A 64 2.59 0.45 2.95
CA ARG A 64 2.91 -0.77 2.20
C ARG A 64 1.86 -1.85 2.42
N ASP A 65 0.89 -1.59 3.29
CA ASP A 65 -0.19 -2.51 3.62
C ASP A 65 -1.37 -2.37 2.64
N CYS A 66 -1.08 -2.16 1.36
CA CYS A 66 -2.05 -2.13 0.30
C CYS A 66 -1.56 -2.90 -0.92
N ARG A 67 -2.48 -3.61 -1.58
CA ARG A 67 -2.18 -4.42 -2.77
C ARG A 67 -1.90 -3.49 -3.96
N ARG A 68 -0.65 -3.43 -4.43
CA ARG A 68 -0.23 -2.55 -5.55
C ARG A 68 -0.49 -3.12 -6.95
N THR A 69 -0.74 -4.41 -7.07
CA THR A 69 -1.05 -5.08 -8.35
C THR A 69 -2.39 -5.80 -8.25
N VAL A 70 -3.05 -6.07 -9.38
CA VAL A 70 -4.36 -6.76 -9.39
C VAL A 70 -4.28 -8.13 -8.70
N ILE A 71 -3.16 -8.84 -8.85
CA ILE A 71 -2.97 -10.18 -8.27
C ILE A 71 -2.22 -10.16 -6.93
N GLY A 72 -1.65 -9.03 -6.52
CA GLY A 72 -0.94 -8.91 -5.24
C GLY A 72 0.45 -9.54 -5.19
N LYS A 73 1.06 -9.92 -6.33
CA LYS A 73 2.41 -10.52 -6.37
C LYS A 73 3.47 -9.72 -5.58
N LYS A 74 3.43 -8.39 -5.68
CA LYS A 74 4.41 -7.49 -5.03
C LYS A 74 3.96 -6.97 -3.67
N TYR A 75 2.94 -7.57 -3.06
CA TYR A 75 2.43 -7.11 -1.77
C TYR A 75 3.38 -7.51 -0.64
N ASP A 76 4.07 -6.52 -0.06
CA ASP A 76 5.03 -6.67 1.06
C ASP A 76 4.45 -6.18 2.41
N GLY A 77 3.12 -6.03 2.48
CA GLY A 77 2.43 -5.61 3.70
C GLY A 77 2.52 -6.61 4.85
N LYS A 78 2.02 -6.19 6.01
CA LYS A 78 2.17 -6.91 7.29
C LYS A 78 0.97 -7.78 7.65
N THR A 79 -0.10 -7.73 6.87
CA THR A 79 -1.30 -8.55 7.11
C THR A 79 -0.91 -10.03 7.18
N ASN A 80 -1.37 -10.70 8.23
CA ASN A 80 -1.08 -12.10 8.53
C ASN A 80 -2.30 -12.85 9.08
N ARG A 81 -3.49 -12.32 8.78
CA ARG A 81 -4.78 -12.92 9.09
C ARG A 81 -5.63 -12.96 7.82
N ASP A 82 -6.48 -13.97 7.72
CA ASP A 82 -7.44 -14.07 6.62
C ASP A 82 -8.62 -13.09 6.80
N MET A 83 -9.52 -13.07 5.82
CA MET A 83 -10.72 -12.22 5.85
C MET A 83 -11.68 -12.53 7.01
N TYR A 84 -11.52 -13.67 7.67
CA TYR A 84 -12.29 -14.10 8.83
C TYR A 84 -11.53 -13.88 10.15
N GLY A 85 -10.34 -13.27 10.10
CA GLY A 85 -9.50 -13.00 11.25
C GLY A 85 -8.70 -14.20 11.75
N LYS A 86 -8.66 -15.35 11.06
CA LYS A 86 -7.82 -16.48 11.45
C LYS A 86 -6.35 -16.19 11.13
N PRO A 87 -5.41 -16.55 12.04
CA PRO A 87 -3.98 -16.35 11.78
C PRO A 87 -3.51 -17.23 10.63
N CYS A 88 -2.74 -16.65 9.72
CA CYS A 88 -2.09 -17.39 8.65
C CYS A 88 -1.03 -18.34 9.22
N GLN A 89 -0.88 -19.48 8.56
CA GLN A 89 0.23 -20.40 8.75
C GLN A 89 1.53 -19.80 8.22
N ARG A 90 2.67 -20.16 8.81
CA ARG A 90 3.96 -19.73 8.28
C ARG A 90 4.29 -20.48 6.99
N TRP A 91 4.84 -19.79 6.01
CA TRP A 91 5.22 -20.34 4.71
C TRP A 91 6.35 -21.39 4.79
N ASP A 92 7.15 -21.36 5.86
CA ASP A 92 8.24 -22.32 6.12
C ASP A 92 7.81 -23.51 7.01
N THR A 93 6.50 -23.70 7.23
CA THR A 93 5.96 -24.80 8.06
C THR A 93 4.90 -25.58 7.28
N LYS A 94 4.90 -26.92 7.37
CA LYS A 94 3.92 -27.81 6.69
C LYS A 94 2.76 -28.26 7.59
N THR A 95 2.52 -27.56 8.70
CA THR A 95 1.50 -27.92 9.69
C THR A 95 0.85 -26.64 10.21
N PRO A 96 -0.49 -26.57 10.33
CA PRO A 96 -1.48 -27.64 10.18
C PRO A 96 -1.86 -28.02 8.73
N ASN A 97 -1.60 -27.17 7.75
CA ASN A 97 -1.93 -27.45 6.35
C ASN A 97 -0.65 -27.81 5.59
N ASP A 98 -0.64 -28.95 4.93
CA ASP A 98 0.46 -29.31 4.04
C ASP A 98 0.39 -28.49 2.74
N HIS A 99 1.53 -28.28 2.09
CA HIS A 99 1.63 -27.54 0.82
C HIS A 99 2.89 -27.95 0.05
N GLU A 100 2.98 -27.59 -1.22
CA GLU A 100 4.21 -27.78 -2.03
C GLU A 100 5.34 -26.85 -1.55
N ASP A 101 6.55 -27.09 -2.05
CA ASP A 101 7.68 -26.20 -1.81
C ASP A 101 7.60 -24.98 -2.72
N PHE A 102 7.67 -23.79 -2.13
CA PHE A 102 7.63 -22.54 -2.87
C PHE A 102 9.03 -22.11 -3.31
N ASN A 103 9.13 -21.39 -4.42
CA ASN A 103 10.37 -20.72 -4.79
C ASN A 103 10.55 -19.46 -3.93
N PRO A 104 11.68 -19.28 -3.20
CA PRO A 104 11.95 -18.08 -2.41
C PRO A 104 11.86 -16.77 -3.21
N ASP A 105 12.18 -16.80 -4.52
CA ASP A 105 12.15 -15.64 -5.40
C ASP A 105 10.74 -15.14 -5.72
N ASP A 106 9.70 -15.95 -5.47
CA ASP A 106 8.31 -15.53 -5.63
C ASP A 106 7.78 -14.72 -4.43
N PHE A 107 8.58 -14.58 -3.37
CA PHE A 107 8.27 -13.73 -2.22
C PHE A 107 8.91 -12.34 -2.39
N PRO A 108 8.19 -11.25 -2.07
CA PRO A 108 8.76 -9.90 -2.04
C PRO A 108 9.98 -9.74 -1.12
N GLU A 109 10.06 -10.58 -0.09
CA GLU A 109 11.21 -10.67 0.81
C GLU A 109 12.43 -11.40 0.23
N GLY A 110 12.28 -12.12 -0.90
CA GLY A 110 13.31 -13.00 -1.46
C GLY A 110 13.64 -14.21 -0.57
N ASN A 111 12.84 -14.47 0.45
CA ASN A 111 13.07 -15.51 1.44
C ASN A 111 11.75 -15.92 2.12
N ILE A 112 11.49 -17.24 2.13
CA ILE A 112 10.27 -17.84 2.68
C ILE A 112 10.17 -17.64 4.20
N THR A 113 11.28 -17.85 4.92
CA THR A 113 11.35 -17.63 6.38
C THR A 113 11.12 -16.16 6.74
N ALA A 114 11.60 -15.22 5.92
CA ALA A 114 11.39 -13.79 6.12
C ALA A 114 9.93 -13.35 5.83
N ALA A 115 9.24 -14.04 4.91
CA ALA A 115 7.82 -13.88 4.70
C ALA A 115 7.01 -14.30 5.94
N GLY A 116 7.51 -15.27 6.72
CA GLY A 116 6.90 -15.71 7.97
C GLY A 116 5.49 -16.22 7.71
N ASN A 117 4.48 -15.61 8.33
CA ASN A 117 3.06 -15.90 8.08
C ASN A 117 2.30 -14.74 7.40
N LYS A 118 2.99 -13.81 6.75
CA LYS A 118 2.34 -12.68 6.09
C LYS A 118 1.59 -13.15 4.84
N CYS A 119 0.48 -12.52 4.50
CA CYS A 119 -0.29 -12.82 3.29
C CYS A 119 0.55 -12.53 2.04
N ARG A 120 0.74 -13.51 1.16
CA ARG A 120 1.53 -13.41 -0.08
C ARG A 120 0.84 -14.18 -1.20
N ASN A 121 1.15 -13.83 -2.45
CA ASN A 121 0.70 -14.59 -3.63
C ASN A 121 1.93 -15.08 -4.43
N PRO A 122 2.58 -16.17 -3.99
CA PRO A 122 3.78 -16.69 -4.67
C PRO A 122 3.46 -17.43 -5.98
N THR A 123 2.27 -18.02 -6.13
CA THR A 123 1.93 -18.86 -7.31
C THR A 123 1.36 -18.08 -8.50
N ASN A 124 1.09 -16.78 -8.35
CA ASN A 124 0.49 -15.92 -9.39
C ASN A 124 -0.91 -16.37 -9.85
N MET A 125 -1.59 -17.21 -9.07
CA MET A 125 -2.97 -17.63 -9.31
C MET A 125 -3.97 -16.72 -8.60
#